data_AF-A0A2V8A813-F1
#
_entry.id   AF-A0A2V8A813-F1
#
_cell.length_a   1.000
_cell.length_b   1.000
_cell.length_c   1.000
_cell.angle_alpha   90.00
_cell.angle_beta   90.00
_cell.angle_gamma   90.00
#
_symmetry.space_group_name_H-M   'P 1'
#
loop_
_entity.id
_entity.type
_entity.pdbx_description
1 polymer ?
#
loop_
_entity_poly.entity_id
_entity_poly.type
_entity_poly.pdbx_seq_one_letter_code
_entity_poly.pdbx_strand_id
1 'polypeptide(L)'
;MQTAVAALIVCAALSDSTVAAQRRERPRAAAGTLRVTATAYCVAGKTASGTRARTGIVAADPSVLPVGSIVRIIDGTHSGIYTVMDTGPAVKGRKIDIFMANCERAAKFGEQQLRIRVLRRGWDSKAGSD
;
A
#
# COMPACT_ATOMS: atom_id res chain seq x y z
N MET A 1 72.53 -38.38 -18.57
CA MET A 1 71.25 -39.04 -18.27
C MET A 1 70.13 -38.06 -18.60
N GLN A 2 69.20 -38.48 -19.46
CA GLN A 2 67.90 -37.83 -19.71
C GLN A 2 67.23 -37.41 -18.39
N THR A 3 66.49 -36.30 -18.31
CA THR A 3 65.11 -36.21 -18.83
C THR A 3 64.69 -34.79 -19.23
N ALA A 4 63.90 -34.73 -20.30
CA ALA A 4 63.26 -33.55 -20.85
C ALA A 4 61.96 -33.16 -20.09
N VAL A 5 61.75 -31.84 -20.00
CA VAL A 5 60.56 -31.04 -20.34
C VAL A 5 59.17 -31.57 -19.95
N ALA A 6 58.43 -30.75 -19.19
CA ALA A 6 57.03 -30.45 -19.49
C ALA A 6 56.67 -29.05 -19.00
N ALA A 7 56.31 -28.19 -19.95
CA ALA A 7 55.90 -26.81 -19.76
C ALA A 7 54.62 -26.72 -18.91
N LEU A 8 54.66 -25.94 -17.83
CA LEU A 8 53.43 -25.51 -17.17
C LEU A 8 52.84 -24.33 -17.94
N ILE A 9 51.65 -24.58 -18.44
CA ILE A 9 50.83 -23.74 -19.31
C ILE A 9 50.61 -22.36 -18.69
N VAL A 10 50.95 -21.32 -19.46
CA VAL A 10 50.38 -19.98 -19.32
C VAL A 10 48.96 -20.04 -19.89
N CYS A 11 47.94 -19.83 -19.05
CA CYS A 11 46.61 -19.45 -19.50
C CYS A 11 46.18 -18.18 -18.76
N ALA A 12 46.47 -17.03 -19.36
CA ALA A 12 45.72 -15.81 -19.12
C ALA A 12 44.42 -15.89 -19.92
N ALA A 13 43.29 -15.94 -19.22
CA ALA A 13 41.95 -15.64 -19.74
C ALA A 13 41.30 -14.73 -18.68
N LEU A 14 41.39 -13.41 -18.84
CA LEU A 14 40.36 -12.57 -19.45
C LEU A 14 38.99 -12.76 -18.78
N SER A 15 38.71 -11.80 -17.89
CA SER A 15 37.42 -11.15 -17.66
C SER A 15 36.16 -12.01 -17.79
N ASP A 16 35.53 -12.29 -16.65
CA ASP A 16 34.08 -12.14 -16.63
C ASP A 16 33.71 -11.24 -15.46
N SER A 17 33.32 -10.02 -15.83
CA SER A 17 32.77 -9.05 -14.92
C SER A 17 31.48 -9.67 -14.39
N THR A 18 31.48 -10.18 -13.16
CA THR A 18 30.23 -10.46 -12.46
C THR A 18 29.47 -9.15 -12.41
N VAL A 19 28.52 -9.09 -13.33
CA VAL A 19 27.65 -7.99 -13.67
C VAL A 19 27.25 -7.26 -12.40
N ALA A 20 27.53 -5.96 -12.43
CA ALA A 20 26.83 -4.97 -11.64
C ALA A 20 25.32 -5.20 -11.75
N ALA A 21 24.78 -5.96 -10.80
CA ALA A 21 23.44 -5.80 -10.33
C ALA A 21 23.55 -5.73 -8.80
N GLN A 22 24.21 -4.67 -8.35
CA GLN A 22 23.70 -3.95 -7.19
C GLN A 22 22.24 -3.62 -7.50
N ARG A 23 21.35 -4.58 -7.24
CA ARG A 23 20.00 -4.29 -6.84
C ARG A 23 20.20 -3.51 -5.56
N ARG A 24 20.36 -2.18 -5.72
CA ARG A 24 20.17 -1.23 -4.65
C ARG A 24 18.84 -1.64 -4.06
N GLU A 25 18.87 -2.34 -2.94
CA GLU A 25 17.71 -2.46 -2.10
C GLU A 25 17.43 -1.01 -1.72
N ARG A 26 16.58 -0.35 -2.53
CA ARG A 26 15.92 0.87 -2.12
C ARG A 26 15.47 0.55 -0.70
N PRO A 27 15.87 1.32 0.32
CA PRO A 27 15.38 1.08 1.68
C PRO A 27 13.87 0.94 1.52
N ARG A 28 13.32 -0.25 1.78
CA ARG A 28 11.89 -0.51 1.60
C ARG A 28 11.25 0.25 2.75
N ALA A 29 11.11 1.56 2.59
CA ALA A 29 10.75 2.53 3.62
C ALA A 29 9.49 2.05 4.31
N ALA A 30 9.62 1.28 5.40
CA ALA A 30 8.58 0.45 6.01
C ALA A 30 7.31 0.34 5.14
N ALA A 31 7.46 -0.26 3.94
CA ALA A 31 6.58 0.07 2.80
C ALA A 31 5.14 -0.32 3.12
N GLY A 32 4.32 0.67 3.49
CA GLY A 32 2.94 0.44 3.86
C GLY A 32 2.34 1.47 4.79
N THR A 33 3.12 2.18 5.62
CA THR A 33 2.53 3.12 6.58
C THR A 33 2.34 4.53 5.99
N LEU A 34 1.11 5.05 6.03
CA LEU A 34 0.72 6.38 5.55
C LEU A 34 0.07 7.18 6.69
N ARG A 35 0.38 8.48 6.78
CA ARG A 35 -0.41 9.42 7.57
C ARG A 35 -1.58 9.90 6.74
N VAL A 36 -2.76 9.91 7.34
CA VAL A 36 -4.01 10.32 6.70
C VAL A 36 -4.84 11.18 7.63
N THR A 37 -5.61 12.09 7.03
CA THR A 37 -6.74 12.72 7.69
C THR A 37 -7.90 11.73 7.71
N ALA A 38 -8.48 11.46 8.87
CA ALA A 38 -9.62 10.58 9.03
C ALA A 38 -10.85 11.37 9.46
N THR A 39 -11.99 11.10 8.85
CA THR A 39 -13.33 11.51 9.31
C THR A 39 -14.22 10.26 9.46
N ALA A 40 -15.48 10.45 9.84
CA ALA A 40 -16.46 9.38 9.84
C ALA A 40 -17.79 9.81 9.22
N TYR A 41 -18.47 8.87 8.57
CA TYR A 41 -19.80 9.03 7.98
C TYR A 41 -20.72 7.88 8.38
N CYS A 42 -22.03 8.10 8.28
CA CYS A 42 -23.04 7.10 8.66
C CYS A 42 -24.12 6.88 7.60
N VAL A 43 -24.01 7.50 6.43
CA VAL A 43 -25.01 7.39 5.37
C VAL A 43 -25.02 5.94 4.86
N ALA A 44 -26.11 5.23 5.13
CA ALA A 44 -26.33 3.90 4.62
C ALA A 44 -26.72 3.96 3.14
N GLY A 45 -26.34 2.94 2.38
CA GLY A 45 -26.66 2.89 0.95
C GLY A 45 -25.69 2.02 0.17
N LYS A 46 -25.74 2.18 -1.16
CA LYS A 46 -24.82 1.54 -2.09
C LYS A 46 -23.55 2.37 -2.19
N THR A 47 -22.40 1.74 -1.97
CA THR A 47 -21.07 2.36 -2.07
C THR A 47 -20.60 2.42 -3.52
N ALA A 48 -19.53 3.16 -3.81
CA ALA A 48 -18.92 3.23 -5.14
C ALA A 48 -18.52 1.85 -5.72
N SER A 49 -18.10 0.90 -4.88
CA SER A 49 -17.84 -0.50 -5.29
C SER A 49 -19.09 -1.32 -5.63
N GLY A 50 -20.28 -0.77 -5.39
CA GLY A 50 -21.56 -1.43 -5.62
C GLY A 50 -22.11 -2.26 -4.46
N THR A 51 -21.38 -2.40 -3.35
CA THR A 51 -21.85 -3.12 -2.15
C THR A 51 -22.63 -2.23 -1.19
N ARG A 52 -23.29 -2.81 -0.18
CA ARG A 52 -23.92 -2.03 0.89
C ARG A 52 -22.90 -1.52 1.90
N ALA A 53 -23.09 -0.29 2.37
CA ALA A 53 -22.33 0.29 3.45
C ALA A 53 -22.49 -0.54 4.74
N ARG A 54 -21.38 -0.83 5.42
CA ARG A 54 -21.33 -1.66 6.63
C ARG A 54 -20.05 -1.40 7.43
N THR A 55 -20.06 -1.72 8.72
CA THR A 55 -18.85 -1.64 9.55
C THR A 55 -17.68 -2.40 8.93
N GLY A 56 -16.47 -1.83 9.02
CA GLY A 56 -15.26 -2.40 8.43
C GLY A 56 -14.95 -1.91 7.01
N ILE A 57 -15.71 -0.93 6.51
CA ILE A 57 -15.38 -0.23 5.26
C ILE A 57 -15.00 1.23 5.50
N VAL A 58 -14.28 1.79 4.54
CA VAL A 58 -13.96 3.22 4.46
C VAL A 58 -14.21 3.74 3.06
N ALA A 59 -14.47 5.04 2.94
CA ALA A 59 -14.30 5.78 1.71
C ALA A 59 -12.88 6.34 1.61
N ALA A 60 -12.33 6.41 0.39
CA ALA A 60 -11.02 7.02 0.14
C ALA A 60 -10.93 7.61 -1.27
N ASP A 61 -9.85 8.33 -1.53
CA ASP A 61 -9.48 8.75 -2.89
C ASP A 61 -8.87 7.57 -3.68
N PRO A 62 -9.46 7.13 -4.80
CA PRO A 62 -8.94 6.03 -5.60
C PRO A 62 -7.52 6.24 -6.14
N SER A 63 -7.09 7.50 -6.33
CA SER A 63 -5.73 7.80 -6.78
C SER A 63 -4.66 7.50 -5.73
N VAL A 64 -5.06 7.45 -4.45
CA VAL A 64 -4.16 7.15 -3.33
C VAL A 64 -4.38 5.74 -2.81
N LEU A 65 -5.65 5.36 -2.62
CA LEU A 65 -6.09 4.04 -2.18
C LEU A 65 -7.19 3.56 -3.13
N PRO A 66 -6.83 2.79 -4.18
CA PRO A 66 -7.81 2.26 -5.11
C PRO A 66 -8.87 1.41 -4.41
N VAL A 67 -10.08 1.36 -4.98
CA VAL A 67 -11.17 0.54 -4.46
C VAL A 67 -10.73 -0.91 -4.32
N GLY A 68 -11.11 -1.54 -3.21
CA GLY A 68 -10.67 -2.88 -2.81
C GLY A 68 -9.34 -2.91 -2.06
N SER A 69 -8.69 -1.77 -1.80
CA SER A 69 -7.51 -1.72 -0.91
C SER A 69 -7.89 -2.17 0.49
N ILE A 70 -6.99 -2.91 1.15
CA ILE A 70 -7.11 -3.33 2.54
C ILE A 70 -6.08 -2.56 3.35
N VAL A 71 -6.54 -1.85 4.38
CA VAL A 71 -5.70 -1.04 5.26
C VAL A 71 -5.93 -1.44 6.72
N ARG A 72 -4.91 -1.25 7.55
CA ARG A 72 -5.03 -1.35 9.00
C ARG A 72 -4.85 0.03 9.61
N ILE A 73 -5.86 0.55 10.30
CA ILE A 73 -5.69 1.71 11.17
C ILE A 73 -4.92 1.24 12.40
N ILE A 74 -3.82 1.92 12.73
CA ILE A 74 -2.89 1.52 13.80
C ILE A 74 -3.19 2.28 15.09
N ASP A 75 -3.74 3.50 14.96
CA ASP A 75 -3.91 4.42 16.07
C ASP A 75 -5.34 4.40 16.64
N GLY A 76 -5.46 4.59 17.96
CA GLY A 76 -6.70 4.90 18.64
C GLY A 76 -7.73 3.77 18.78
N THR A 77 -8.92 4.14 19.24
CA THR A 77 -10.07 3.24 19.48
C THR A 77 -10.66 2.64 18.20
N HIS A 78 -10.32 3.20 17.04
CA HIS A 78 -10.73 2.74 15.72
C HIS A 78 -9.64 1.92 15.03
N SER A 79 -8.66 1.42 15.79
CA SER A 79 -7.68 0.48 15.26
C SER A 79 -8.38 -0.79 14.77
N GLY A 80 -7.98 -1.26 13.59
CA GLY A 80 -8.69 -2.35 12.93
C GLY A 80 -8.35 -2.46 11.45
N ILE A 81 -8.87 -3.51 10.82
CA ILE A 81 -8.73 -3.74 9.38
C ILE A 81 -9.97 -3.20 8.67
N TYR A 82 -9.74 -2.42 7.62
CA TYR A 82 -10.78 -1.81 6.82
C TYR A 82 -10.55 -2.08 5.34
N THR A 83 -11.65 -2.18 4.60
CA THR A 83 -11.61 -2.28 3.14
C THR A 83 -12.11 -0.99 2.52
N VAL A 84 -11.37 -0.44 1.57
CA VAL A 84 -11.82 0.70 0.76
C VAL A 84 -12.90 0.21 -0.19
N MET A 85 -14.16 0.58 0.09
CA MET A 85 -15.31 0.14 -0.70
C MET A 85 -16.06 1.32 -1.30
N ASP A 86 -15.74 2.54 -0.87
CA ASP A 86 -16.49 3.73 -1.23
C ASP A 86 -15.57 4.88 -1.62
N THR A 87 -16.14 5.92 -2.21
CA THR A 87 -15.44 7.13 -2.64
C THR A 87 -16.34 8.34 -2.43
N GLY A 88 -15.77 9.55 -2.43
CA GLY A 88 -16.59 10.76 -2.35
C GLY A 88 -15.89 12.00 -2.91
N PRO A 89 -16.65 13.06 -3.22
CA PRO A 89 -16.09 14.33 -3.66
C PRO A 89 -15.31 15.03 -2.54
N ALA A 90 -15.69 14.83 -1.27
CA ALA A 90 -15.03 15.43 -0.10
C ALA A 90 -13.90 14.58 0.52
N VAL A 91 -13.64 13.39 -0.04
CA VAL A 91 -12.62 12.44 0.44
C VAL A 91 -11.52 12.35 -0.62
N LYS A 92 -10.59 13.32 -0.58
CA LYS A 92 -9.53 13.50 -1.58
C LYS A 92 -8.13 13.45 -0.97
N GLY A 93 -7.16 13.01 -1.76
CA GLY A 93 -5.77 12.84 -1.35
C GLY A 93 -5.61 11.81 -0.23
N ARG A 94 -4.78 12.12 0.76
CA ARG A 94 -4.53 11.26 1.92
C ARG A 94 -5.63 11.43 2.99
N LYS A 95 -6.89 11.28 2.57
CA LYS A 95 -8.06 11.31 3.45
C LYS A 95 -8.80 9.97 3.41
N ILE A 96 -9.25 9.51 4.56
CA ILE A 96 -10.17 8.37 4.69
C ILE A 96 -11.43 8.82 5.44
N ASP A 97 -12.56 8.20 5.13
CA ASP A 97 -13.83 8.45 5.82
C ASP A 97 -14.40 7.11 6.31
N ILE A 98 -14.48 6.93 7.63
CA ILE A 98 -14.81 5.65 8.26
C ILE A 98 -16.32 5.50 8.35
N PHE A 99 -16.86 4.41 7.80
CA PHE A 99 -18.28 4.14 7.97
C PHE A 99 -18.58 3.70 9.41
N MET A 100 -19.54 4.37 10.03
CA MET A 100 -20.11 4.01 11.33
C MET A 100 -21.63 3.95 11.24
N ALA A 101 -22.21 2.82 11.64
CA ALA A 101 -23.67 2.65 11.60
C ALA A 101 -24.44 3.64 12.51
N ASN A 102 -23.79 4.15 13.56
CA ASN A 102 -24.38 5.13 14.47
C ASN A 102 -23.90 6.54 14.08
N CYS A 103 -24.83 7.38 13.62
CA CYS A 103 -24.55 8.75 13.18
C CYS A 103 -24.06 9.67 14.31
N GLU A 104 -24.52 9.48 15.54
CA GLU A 104 -24.05 10.26 16.68
C GLU A 104 -22.57 9.98 16.96
N ARG A 105 -22.15 8.71 16.84
CA ARG A 105 -20.72 8.33 16.94
C ARG A 105 -19.90 8.88 15.78
N ALA A 106 -20.43 8.85 14.56
CA ALA A 106 -19.77 9.43 13.40
C ALA A 106 -19.54 10.94 13.59
N ALA A 107 -20.55 11.67 14.08
CA ALA A 107 -20.44 13.10 14.37
C ALA A 107 -19.39 13.39 15.46
N LYS A 108 -19.37 12.59 16.53
CA LYS A 108 -18.40 12.74 17.64
C LYS A 108 -16.97 12.36 17.26
N PHE A 109 -16.76 11.59 16.19
CA PHE A 109 -15.43 11.20 15.74
C PHE A 109 -14.57 12.41 15.35
N GLY A 110 -15.19 13.41 14.70
CA GLY A 110 -14.52 14.62 14.25
C GLY A 110 -13.51 14.37 13.13
N GLU A 111 -12.51 15.25 13.00
CA GLU A 111 -11.37 15.05 12.10
C GLU A 111 -10.12 14.70 12.92
N GLN A 112 -9.44 13.62 12.53
CA GLN A 112 -8.29 13.09 13.26
C GLN A 112 -7.12 12.80 12.33
N GLN A 113 -5.89 13.03 12.81
CA GLN A 113 -4.68 12.60 12.10
C GLN A 113 -4.30 11.19 12.56
N LEU A 114 -4.42 10.21 11.65
CA LEU A 114 -4.17 8.80 11.94
C LEU A 114 -3.06 8.23 11.05
N ARG A 115 -2.43 7.15 11.52
CA ARG A 115 -1.57 6.29 10.70
C ARG A 115 -2.31 5.04 10.29
N ILE A 116 -2.20 4.73 9.00
CA ILE A 116 -2.68 3.48 8.43
C ILE A 116 -1.52 2.68 7.86
N ARG A 117 -1.62 1.36 7.88
CA ARG A 117 -0.76 0.46 7.11
C ARG A 117 -1.55 -0.14 5.96
N VAL A 118 -1.11 0.08 4.73
CA VAL A 118 -1.65 -0.59 3.54
C VAL A 118 -1.20 -2.05 3.56
N LEU A 119 -2.16 -2.96 3.69
CA LEU A 119 -1.92 -4.41 3.72
C LEU A 119 -1.99 -4.99 2.31
N ARG A 120 -2.93 -4.50 1.50
CA ARG A 120 -3.09 -4.88 0.09
C ARG A 120 -3.61 -3.69 -0.70
N ARG A 121 -3.02 -3.42 -1.87
CA ARG A 121 -3.55 -2.42 -2.79
C ARG A 121 -4.76 -2.98 -3.55
N GLY A 122 -5.76 -2.13 -3.78
CA GLY A 122 -6.93 -2.41 -4.59
C GLY A 122 -6.61 -2.47 -6.09
N TRP A 123 -7.65 -2.66 -6.90
CA TRP A 123 -7.50 -2.68 -8.35
C TRP A 123 -7.29 -1.27 -8.89
N ASP A 124 -6.24 -1.08 -9.68
CA ASP A 124 -5.94 0.18 -10.39
C ASP A 124 -5.94 -0.11 -11.89
N SER A 125 -6.99 0.32 -12.59
CA SER A 125 -7.13 0.10 -14.03
C SER A 125 -6.10 0.90 -14.85
N LYS A 126 -5.41 1.88 -14.24
CA LYS A 126 -4.38 2.68 -14.91
C LYS A 126 -2.97 2.13 -14.74
N ALA A 127 -2.75 1.22 -13.79
CA ALA A 127 -1.42 0.67 -13.51
C ALA A 127 -0.96 -0.37 -14.55
N GLY A 128 -1.85 -0.80 -15.46
CA GLY A 128 -1.54 -1.79 -16.51
C GLY A 128 -1.64 -1.26 -17.94
N SER A 129 -1.74 0.07 -18.10
CA SER A 129 -1.82 0.72 -19.43
C SER A 129 -0.50 1.38 -19.88
N ASP A 130 0.60 1.09 -19.17
CA ASP A 130 1.95 1.60 -19.45
C ASP A 130 2.83 0.53 -20.12
#